data_AF-A0A132T673-F1
#
_entry.id   AF-A0A132T673-F1
#
_cell.length_a   1.000
_cell.length_b   1.000
_cell.length_c   1.000
_cell.angle_alpha   90.00
_cell.angle_beta   90.00
_cell.angle_gamma   90.00
#
_symmetry.space_group_name_H-M   'P 1'
#
loop_
_entity.id
_entity.type
_entity.pdbx_description
1 polymer ?
#
loop_
_entity_poly.entity_id
_entity_poly.type
_entity_poly.pdbx_seq_one_letter_code
_entity_poly.pdbx_strand_id
1 'polypeptide(L)'
;MRAVLPTWRKFPTEIRYDLSAVHHRCIGEWHRGEMSSNELIDLIEHLDDRSAFKTALRGGDWCIDQYVAARTANEIALSRADGRDYEPELIYSPAQQHAQSERERFRRERHYKAREEMTRKQRKAVS
;
A
#
# COMPACT_ATOMS: atom_id res chain seq x y z
N MET A 1 10.45 18.76 -17.16
CA MET A 1 9.57 17.56 -17.16
C MET A 1 10.08 16.52 -18.16
N ARG A 2 11.01 15.62 -17.80
CA ARG A 2 11.55 14.60 -18.73
C ARG A 2 11.68 13.19 -18.15
N ALA A 3 11.21 12.94 -16.93
CA ALA A 3 11.36 11.66 -16.23
C ALA A 3 10.07 10.83 -16.11
N VAL A 4 8.97 11.24 -16.74
CA VAL A 4 7.63 10.67 -16.50
C VAL A 4 7.34 9.45 -17.39
N LEU A 5 7.82 9.47 -18.64
CA LEU A 5 7.62 8.40 -19.63
C LEU A 5 8.15 7.01 -19.23
N PRO A 6 9.33 6.86 -18.58
CA PRO A 6 9.85 5.54 -18.19
C PRO A 6 9.01 4.86 -17.10
N THR A 7 8.38 5.63 -16.22
CA THR A 7 7.57 5.10 -15.11
C THR A 7 6.28 4.48 -15.63
N TRP A 8 5.69 5.03 -16.69
CA TRP A 8 4.43 4.54 -17.27
C TRP A 8 4.56 3.18 -17.93
N ARG A 9 5.74 2.89 -18.49
CA ARG A 9 6.03 1.57 -19.05
C ARG A 9 5.97 0.44 -18.02
N LYS A 10 6.04 0.75 -16.72
CA LYS A 10 5.93 -0.26 -15.66
C LYS A 10 4.49 -0.70 -15.39
N PHE A 11 3.51 0.11 -15.77
CA PHE A 11 2.09 -0.11 -15.43
C PHE A 11 1.17 -0.02 -16.66
N PRO A 12 1.45 -0.78 -17.75
CA PRO A 12 0.69 -0.68 -18.99
C PRO A 12 -0.76 -1.18 -18.85
N THR A 13 -1.00 -2.13 -17.95
CA THR A 13 -2.30 -2.72 -17.68
C THR A 13 -3.24 -1.74 -16.98
N GLU A 14 -2.72 -1.03 -15.99
CA GLU A 14 -3.43 -0.04 -15.19
C GLU A 14 -3.74 1.20 -16.01
N ILE A 15 -2.77 1.69 -16.79
CA ILE A 15 -2.99 2.81 -17.72
C ILE A 15 -4.08 2.44 -18.73
N ARG A 16 -4.03 1.24 -19.32
CA ARG A 16 -5.06 0.80 -20.26
C ARG A 16 -6.45 0.72 -19.60
N TYR A 17 -6.52 0.21 -18.37
CA TYR A 17 -7.77 0.16 -17.61
C TYR A 17 -8.33 1.56 -17.36
N ASP A 18 -7.52 2.46 -16.79
CA ASP A 18 -7.95 3.82 -16.46
C ASP A 18 -8.34 4.63 -17.70
N LEU A 19 -7.58 4.52 -18.79
CA LEU A 19 -7.92 5.16 -20.08
C LEU A 19 -9.26 4.66 -20.61
N SER A 20 -9.52 3.36 -20.53
CA SER A 20 -10.77 2.76 -21.00
C SER A 20 -11.96 3.11 -20.11
N ALA A 21 -11.76 3.11 -18.78
CA ALA A 21 -12.83 3.28 -17.80
C ALA A 21 -13.23 4.75 -17.63
N VAL A 22 -12.26 5.66 -17.63
CA VAL A 22 -12.49 7.09 -17.35
C VAL A 22 -12.67 7.89 -18.63
N HIS A 23 -11.79 7.66 -19.61
CA HIS A 23 -11.71 8.48 -20.82
C HIS A 23 -12.33 7.81 -22.05
N HIS A 24 -12.77 6.55 -21.92
CA HIS A 24 -13.27 5.73 -23.03
C HIS A 24 -12.29 5.63 -24.21
N ARG A 25 -10.99 5.65 -23.91
CA ARG A 25 -9.91 5.64 -24.92
C ARG A 25 -9.02 4.41 -24.79
N CYS A 26 -8.33 4.11 -25.88
CA CYS A 26 -7.41 2.98 -25.95
C CYS A 26 -5.97 3.45 -26.06
N ILE A 27 -5.06 2.86 -25.27
CA ILE A 27 -3.61 3.10 -25.39
C ILE A 27 -3.06 2.79 -26.80
N GLY A 28 -3.77 1.95 -27.56
CA GLY A 28 -3.47 1.66 -28.96
C GLY A 28 -3.53 2.90 -29.88
N GLU A 29 -4.36 3.90 -29.56
CA GLU A 29 -4.43 5.16 -30.31
C GLU A 29 -3.08 5.90 -30.26
N TRP A 30 -2.42 5.92 -29.10
CA TRP A 30 -1.07 6.48 -28.97
C TRP A 30 -0.04 5.66 -29.76
N HIS A 31 -0.13 4.33 -29.71
CA HIS A 31 0.77 3.46 -30.48
C HIS A 31 0.62 3.61 -32.00
N ARG A 32 -0.58 3.94 -32.49
CA ARG A 32 -0.85 4.21 -33.91
C ARG A 32 -0.54 5.65 -34.33
N GLY A 33 -0.25 6.53 -33.37
CA GLY A 33 -0.02 7.96 -33.61
C GLY A 33 -1.28 8.81 -33.75
N GLU A 34 -2.44 8.27 -33.41
CA GLU A 34 -3.74 8.96 -33.39
C GLU A 34 -3.87 9.87 -32.16
N MET A 35 -3.23 9.50 -31.05
CA MET A 35 -3.15 10.28 -29.82
C MET A 35 -1.73 10.81 -29.64
N SER A 36 -1.60 12.11 -29.35
CA SER A 36 -0.27 12.70 -29.11
C SER A 36 0.27 12.31 -27.73
N SER A 37 1.60 12.34 -27.57
CA SER A 37 2.21 12.11 -26.25
C SER A 37 1.77 13.13 -25.21
N ASN A 38 1.57 14.40 -25.59
CA ASN A 38 1.09 15.44 -24.68
C ASN A 38 -0.34 15.14 -24.22
N GLU A 39 -1.20 14.75 -25.16
CA GLU A 39 -2.58 14.37 -24.85
C GLU A 39 -2.64 13.16 -23.92
N LEU A 40 -1.80 12.13 -24.15
CA LEU A 40 -1.69 11.01 -23.22
C LEU A 40 -1.22 11.46 -21.83
N ILE A 41 -0.27 12.40 -21.78
CA ILE A 41 0.22 12.95 -20.51
C ILE A 41 -0.91 13.62 -19.73
N ASP A 42 -1.65 14.50 -20.40
CA ASP A 42 -2.74 15.24 -19.79
C ASP A 42 -3.82 14.30 -19.24
N LEU A 43 -4.17 13.24 -19.99
CA LEU A 43 -5.14 12.25 -19.55
C LEU A 43 -4.72 11.49 -18.28
N ILE A 44 -3.43 11.13 -18.19
CA ILE A 44 -2.88 10.37 -17.06
C ILE A 44 -2.71 11.26 -15.83
N GLU A 45 -2.25 12.50 -16.02
CA GLU A 45 -1.99 13.44 -14.92
C GLU A 45 -3.28 13.79 -14.17
N HIS A 46 -4.38 13.94 -14.90
CA HIS A 46 -5.70 14.29 -14.37
C HIS A 46 -6.57 13.10 -13.97
N LEU A 47 -6.03 11.88 -13.91
CA LEU A 47 -6.76 10.74 -13.33
C LEU A 47 -7.10 11.01 -11.86
N ASP A 48 -8.20 10.45 -11.37
CA ASP A 48 -8.53 10.49 -9.94
C ASP A 48 -7.40 9.86 -9.12
N ASP A 49 -7.13 10.36 -7.92
CA ASP A 49 -6.03 9.85 -7.12
C ASP A 49 -6.20 8.37 -6.74
N ARG A 50 -7.43 7.84 -6.79
CA ARG A 50 -7.77 6.42 -6.56
C ARG A 50 -7.72 5.56 -7.81
N SER A 51 -7.32 6.12 -8.96
CA SER A 51 -7.21 5.35 -10.21
C SER A 51 -6.25 4.17 -10.06
N ALA A 52 -6.39 3.15 -10.91
CA ALA A 52 -5.56 1.96 -10.86
C ALA A 52 -4.08 2.32 -11.04
N PHE A 53 -3.78 3.22 -11.97
CA PHE A 53 -2.43 3.69 -12.25
C PHE A 53 -1.83 4.46 -11.07
N LYS A 54 -2.56 5.44 -10.50
CA LYS A 54 -2.05 6.21 -9.35
C LYS A 54 -1.88 5.33 -8.11
N THR A 55 -2.73 4.32 -7.92
CA THR A 55 -2.60 3.32 -6.86
C THR A 55 -1.38 2.42 -7.07
N ALA A 56 -1.15 1.95 -8.29
CA ALA A 56 0.03 1.14 -8.61
C ALA A 56 1.35 1.93 -8.47
N LEU A 57 1.35 3.24 -8.80
CA LEU A 57 2.49 4.12 -8.54
C LEU A 57 2.84 4.21 -7.05
N ARG A 58 1.86 4.09 -6.16
CA ARG A 58 2.05 4.03 -4.71
C ARG A 58 2.38 2.62 -4.19
N GLY A 59 2.63 1.66 -5.07
CA GLY A 59 2.89 0.27 -4.68
C GLY A 59 1.65 -0.46 -4.17
N GLY A 60 0.46 -0.05 -4.61
CA GLY A 60 -0.81 -0.62 -4.16
C GLY A 60 -1.34 0.00 -2.86
N ASP A 61 -0.72 1.09 -2.39
CA ASP A 61 -1.07 1.73 -1.14
C ASP A 61 -2.11 2.85 -1.28
N TRP A 62 -2.67 3.24 -0.15
CA TRP A 62 -3.71 4.26 -0.04
C TRP A 62 -3.29 5.63 -0.56
N CYS A 63 -4.27 6.38 -1.06
CA CYS A 63 -4.12 7.81 -1.30
C CYS A 63 -4.12 8.60 0.02
N ILE A 64 -3.75 9.89 -0.07
CA ILE A 64 -3.69 10.77 1.11
C ILE A 64 -5.04 10.87 1.83
N ASP A 65 -6.14 10.97 1.10
CA ASP A 65 -7.47 11.09 1.68
C ASP A 65 -7.87 9.84 2.48
N GLN A 66 -7.49 8.66 1.99
CA GLN A 66 -7.70 7.40 2.70
C GLN A 66 -6.88 7.35 3.98
N TYR A 67 -5.63 7.81 3.94
CA TYR A 67 -4.79 7.94 5.15
C TYR A 67 -5.40 8.91 6.17
N VAL A 68 -5.87 10.06 5.74
CA VAL A 68 -6.52 11.05 6.61
C VAL A 68 -7.78 10.47 7.22
N ALA A 69 -8.66 9.86 6.42
CA ALA A 69 -9.89 9.25 6.90
C ALA A 69 -9.62 8.14 7.93
N ALA A 70 -8.68 7.24 7.64
CA ALA A 70 -8.30 6.17 8.57
C ALA A 70 -7.72 6.73 9.88
N ARG A 71 -6.86 7.75 9.79
CA ARG A 71 -6.30 8.40 10.98
C ARG A 71 -7.40 9.03 11.84
N THR A 72 -8.32 9.77 11.23
CA THR A 72 -9.44 10.37 11.96
C THR A 72 -10.30 9.32 12.64
N ALA A 73 -10.63 8.23 11.93
CA ALA A 73 -11.39 7.12 12.51
C ALA A 73 -10.64 6.48 13.70
N ASN A 74 -9.34 6.26 13.57
CA ASN A 74 -8.49 5.71 14.62
C ASN A 74 -8.40 6.64 15.84
N GLU A 75 -8.25 7.96 15.63
CA GLU A 75 -8.23 8.95 16.72
C GLU A 75 -9.56 8.96 17.49
N ILE A 76 -10.69 8.87 16.80
CA ILE A 76 -12.02 8.74 17.43
C ILE A 76 -12.14 7.42 18.21
N ALA A 77 -11.69 6.31 17.62
CA ALA A 77 -11.75 4.99 18.26
C ALA A 77 -10.90 4.95 19.54
N LEU A 78 -9.67 5.46 19.49
CA LEU A 78 -8.79 5.56 20.65
C LEU A 78 -9.32 6.49 21.73
N SER A 79 -9.95 7.61 21.35
CA SER A 79 -10.56 8.54 22.31
C SER A 79 -11.72 7.91 23.10
N ARG A 80 -12.36 6.87 22.54
CA ARG A 80 -13.43 6.11 23.20
C ARG A 80 -12.93 4.95 24.05
N ALA A 81 -11.66 4.57 23.90
CA ALA A 81 -11.06 3.53 24.71
C ALA A 81 -10.84 4.08 26.13
N ASP A 82 -11.76 3.75 27.04
CA ASP A 82 -11.72 4.11 28.46
C ASP A 82 -10.71 3.25 29.26
N GLY A 83 -9.96 2.39 28.58
CA GLY A 83 -8.97 1.48 29.16
C GLY A 83 -9.58 0.26 29.84
N ARG A 84 -10.88 0.00 29.66
CA ARG A 84 -11.56 -1.19 30.20
C ARG A 84 -11.80 -2.23 29.10
N ASP A 85 -13.05 -2.40 28.69
CA ASP A 85 -13.49 -3.53 27.87
C ASP A 85 -13.55 -3.22 26.37
N TYR A 86 -13.14 -2.02 25.96
CA TYR A 86 -13.10 -1.63 24.56
C TYR A 86 -11.66 -1.56 24.04
N GLU A 87 -11.28 -2.58 23.28
CA GLU A 87 -10.06 -2.57 22.47
C GLU A 87 -10.43 -2.15 21.04
N PRO A 88 -10.06 -0.93 20.61
CA PRO A 88 -10.45 -0.43 19.30
C PRO A 88 -9.72 -1.19 18.19
N GLU A 89 -10.48 -1.66 17.20
CA GLU A 89 -9.92 -2.16 15.96
C GLU A 89 -9.40 -0.98 15.12
N LEU A 90 -8.08 -0.88 14.97
CA LEU A 90 -7.44 0.20 14.24
C LEU A 90 -7.36 -0.13 12.74
N ILE A 91 -7.67 0.87 11.93
CA ILE A 91 -7.65 0.80 10.47
C ILE A 91 -6.24 1.12 9.97
N TYR A 92 -5.66 0.21 9.20
CA TYR A 92 -4.29 0.31 8.68
C TYR A 92 -4.26 0.21 7.17
N SER A 93 -3.36 0.99 6.55
CA SER A 93 -3.10 0.88 5.11
C SER A 93 -2.42 -0.45 4.77
N PRO A 94 -2.47 -0.91 3.50
CA PRO A 94 -1.75 -2.10 3.06
C PRO A 94 -0.27 -2.09 3.47
N ALA A 95 0.42 -0.96 3.32
CA ALA A 95 1.83 -0.83 3.73
C ALA A 95 2.00 -0.95 5.26
N GLN A 96 1.08 -0.38 6.05
CA GLN A 96 1.10 -0.49 7.51
C GLN A 96 0.82 -1.93 7.97
N GLN A 97 -0.13 -2.62 7.35
CA GLN A 97 -0.44 -4.02 7.64
C GLN A 97 0.77 -4.93 7.34
N HIS A 98 1.43 -4.74 6.19
CA HIS A 98 2.66 -5.46 5.87
C HIS A 98 3.78 -5.17 6.89
N ALA A 99 3.92 -3.92 7.35
CA ALA A 99 4.91 -3.60 8.37
C ALA A 99 4.58 -4.24 9.73
N GLN A 100 3.30 -4.37 10.09
CA GLN A 100 2.87 -5.07 11.31
C GLN A 100 3.14 -6.57 11.23
N SER A 101 2.79 -7.22 10.13
CA SER A 101 3.00 -8.66 9.96
C SER A 101 4.49 -9.02 10.02
N GLU A 102 5.36 -8.21 9.38
CA GLU A 102 6.81 -8.38 9.45
C GLU A 102 7.35 -8.19 10.88
N ARG A 103 6.85 -7.19 11.61
CA ARG A 103 7.21 -6.97 13.03
C ARG A 103 6.78 -8.15 13.91
N GLU A 104 5.58 -8.66 13.71
CA GLU A 104 5.07 -9.81 14.45
C GLU A 104 5.88 -11.07 14.17
N ARG A 105 6.21 -11.30 12.90
CA ARG A 105 7.07 -12.40 12.48
C ARG A 105 8.42 -12.33 13.17
N PHE A 106 9.08 -11.17 13.13
CA PHE A 106 10.37 -10.97 13.80
C PHE A 106 10.28 -11.19 15.31
N ARG A 107 9.19 -10.71 15.95
CA ARG A 107 8.93 -10.92 17.39
C ARG A 107 8.80 -12.41 17.72
N ARG A 108 8.07 -13.17 16.90
CA ARG A 108 7.88 -14.62 17.07
C ARG A 108 9.20 -15.37 16.92
N GLU A 109 10.00 -15.06 15.90
CA GLU A 109 11.31 -15.68 15.68
C GLU A 109 12.27 -15.43 16.86
N ARG A 110 12.29 -14.20 17.40
CA ARG A 110 13.09 -13.88 18.60
C ARG A 110 12.62 -14.66 19.82
N HIS A 111 11.32 -14.73 20.04
CA HIS A 111 10.76 -15.47 21.17
C HIS A 111 11.06 -16.97 21.08
N TYR A 112 10.98 -17.54 19.88
CA TYR A 112 11.33 -18.93 19.63
C TYR A 112 12.81 -19.22 19.96
N LYS A 113 13.74 -18.41 19.44
CA LYS A 113 15.18 -18.55 19.73
C LYS A 113 15.50 -18.41 21.21
N ALA A 114 14.88 -17.44 21.89
CA ALA A 114 15.07 -17.24 23.33
C ALA A 114 14.60 -18.46 24.15
N ARG A 115 13.46 -19.07 23.78
CA ARG A 115 12.98 -20.30 24.41
C ARG A 115 13.96 -21.46 24.21
N GLU A 116 14.45 -21.66 22.98
CA GLU A 116 15.44 -22.72 22.69
C GLU A 116 16.70 -22.57 23.53
N GLU A 117 17.25 -21.36 23.62
CA GLU A 117 18.42 -21.07 24.45
C GLU A 117 18.19 -21.34 25.94
N MET A 118 17.03 -20.97 26.47
CA MET A 118 16.66 -21.26 27.87
C MET A 118 16.58 -22.77 28.13
N THR A 119 15.91 -23.52 27.26
CA THR A 119 15.87 -25.00 27.36
C THR A 119 17.25 -25.64 27.23
N ARG A 120 18.12 -25.11 26.35
CA ARG A 120 19.48 -25.62 26.19
C ARG A 120 20.33 -25.36 27.44
N LYS A 121 20.20 -24.20 28.08
CA LYS A 121 20.87 -23.88 29.34
C LYS A 121 20.38 -24.77 30.48
N GLN A 122 19.07 -25.01 30.59
CA GLN A 122 18.51 -25.91 31.60
C GLN A 122 19.00 -27.36 31.43
N ARG A 123 19.07 -27.87 30.20
CA ARG A 123 19.60 -29.23 29.94
C ARG A 123 21.08 -29.38 30.31
N LYS A 124 21.89 -28.32 30.12
CA LYS A 124 23.31 -28.31 30.52
C LYS A 124 23.52 -28.19 32.03
N ALA A 125 22.56 -27.64 32.77
CA ALA A 125 22.66 -27.48 34.22
C ALA A 125 22.24 -28.74 35.01
N VAL A 126 21.60 -29.71 34.35
CA VAL A 126 21.12 -30.97 34.94
C VAL A 126 22.03 -32.16 34.57
N SER A 127 23.01 -31.94 33.68
CA SER A 127 24.07 -32.90 33.32
C SER A 127 25.38 -32.55 34.00
#